data_AF-A0A6V7JQA8-F1
#
_entry.id   AF-A0A6V7JQA8-F1
#
_cell.length_a   1.000
_cell.length_b   1.000
_cell.length_c   1.000
_cell.angle_alpha   90.00
_cell.angle_beta   90.00
_cell.angle_gamma   90.00
#
_symmetry.space_group_name_H-M   'P 1'
#
loop_
_entity.id
_entity.type
_entity.pdbx_description
1 polymer ?
#
loop_
_entity_poly.entity_id
_entity_poly.type
_entity_poly.pdbx_seq_one_letter_code
_entity_poly.pdbx_strand_id
1 'polypeptide(L)' 'YFYSIKDISIGGRCMCNGHADTCDVRDPKEPKKLECICQHNTYGPQCASCLPGFQQKKWRQSTAFRKFTCE' A
#
# COMPACT_ATOMS: atom_id res chain seq x y z
N TYR A 1 33.18 3.02 -28.12
CA TYR A 1 32.76 2.81 -26.72
C TYR A 1 31.27 2.52 -26.72
N PHE A 2 30.83 1.41 -26.12
CA PHE A 2 29.41 1.05 -26.08
C PHE A 2 29.03 0.37 -24.76
N TYR A 3 27.76 0.49 -24.39
CA TYR A 3 27.12 -0.25 -23.31
C TYR A 3 26.05 -1.18 -23.90
N SER A 4 25.88 -2.37 -23.32
CA SER A 4 24.85 -3.33 -23.70
C SER A 4 24.27 -3.99 -22.45
N ILE A 5 22.94 -4.05 -22.38
CA ILE A 5 22.19 -4.63 -21.26
C ILE A 5 21.30 -5.72 -21.83
N LYS A 6 21.42 -6.93 -21.29
CA LYS A 6 20.65 -8.10 -21.75
C LYS A 6 19.27 -8.19 -21.09
N ASP A 7 19.17 -7.84 -19.82
CA ASP A 7 17.93 -7.85 -19.04
C ASP A 7 18.05 -6.93 -17.83
N ILE A 8 16.91 -6.39 -17.38
CA ILE A 8 16.78 -5.68 -16.11
C ILE A 8 15.54 -6.21 -15.38
N SER A 9 15.78 -6.86 -14.25
CA SER A 9 14.74 -7.38 -13.36
C SER A 9 14.76 -6.62 -12.04
N ILE A 10 13.64 -5.99 -11.67
CA ILE A 10 13.49 -5.21 -10.43
C ILE A 10 12.42 -5.84 -9.56
N GLY A 11 12.83 -6.40 -8.42
CA GLY A 11 11.91 -6.92 -7.40
C GLY A 11 11.44 -5.81 -6.46
N GLY A 12 10.17 -5.83 -6.09
CA GLY A 12 9.57 -4.87 -5.17
C GLY A 12 8.26 -5.38 -4.58
N ARG A 13 7.71 -4.63 -3.62
CA ARG A 13 6.40 -4.88 -3.02
C ARG A 13 5.62 -3.57 -2.91
N CYS A 14 4.29 -3.67 -2.86
CA CYS A 14 3.45 -2.51 -2.61
C CYS A 14 3.70 -1.93 -1.20
N MET A 15 3.77 -0.60 -1.11
CA MET A 15 3.92 0.10 0.16
C MET A 15 2.53 0.38 0.76
N CYS A 16 2.07 -0.49 1.65
CA CYS A 16 0.73 -0.39 2.25
C CYS A 16 0.75 0.02 3.73
N ASN A 17 1.88 0.53 4.23
CA ASN A 17 2.06 0.93 5.63
C ASN A 17 1.73 -0.18 6.67
N GLY A 18 1.81 -1.44 6.26
CA GLY A 18 1.45 -2.62 7.08
C GLY A 18 -0.05 -2.80 7.31
N HIS A 19 -0.90 -2.09 6.57
CA HIS A 19 -2.37 -2.21 6.63
C HIS A 19 -2.98 -3.00 5.48
N ALA A 20 -2.18 -3.61 4.61
CA ALA A 20 -2.66 -4.56 3.61
C ALA A 20 -1.63 -5.67 3.40
N ASP A 21 -2.12 -6.86 3.08
CA ASP A 21 -1.37 -8.04 2.68
C ASP A 21 -1.30 -8.18 1.15
N THR A 22 -2.27 -7.60 0.44
CA THR A 22 -2.41 -7.68 -1.02
C THR A 22 -2.60 -6.30 -1.65
N CYS A 23 -2.23 -6.21 -2.93
CA CYS A 23 -2.47 -5.05 -3.77
C CYS A 23 -2.96 -5.51 -5.14
N ASP A 24 -3.93 -4.78 -5.69
CA ASP A 24 -4.62 -5.14 -6.92
C ASP A 24 -4.95 -3.88 -7.74
N VAL A 25 -5.39 -4.08 -8.97
CA VAL A 25 -5.88 -3.02 -9.84
C VAL A 25 -7.23 -2.54 -9.34
N ARG A 26 -7.28 -1.28 -8.89
CA ARG A 26 -8.53 -0.66 -8.41
C ARG A 26 -9.32 0.04 -9.51
N ASP A 27 -8.63 0.72 -10.42
CA ASP A 27 -9.25 1.41 -11.56
C ASP A 27 -8.99 0.61 -12.84
N PRO A 28 -10.05 0.09 -13.51
CA PRO A 28 -9.92 -0.60 -14.80
C PRO A 28 -9.24 0.25 -15.89
N LYS A 29 -9.27 1.59 -15.78
CA LYS A 29 -8.61 2.51 -16.70
C LYS A 29 -7.11 2.59 -16.48
N GLU A 30 -6.62 2.21 -15.29
CA GLU A 30 -5.20 2.21 -14.92
C GLU A 30 -4.70 0.78 -14.57
N PRO A 31 -4.71 -0.18 -15.51
CA PRO A 31 -4.42 -1.59 -15.23
C PRO A 31 -2.98 -1.88 -14.76
N LYS A 32 -2.07 -0.91 -14.89
CA LYS A 32 -0.68 -1.02 -14.42
C LYS A 32 -0.48 -0.46 -13.01
N LYS A 33 -1.49 0.20 -12.45
CA LYS A 33 -1.41 0.86 -11.16
C LYS A 33 -2.05 -0.03 -10.11
N LEU A 34 -1.19 -0.64 -9.30
CA LEU A 34 -1.61 -1.44 -8.16
C LEU A 34 -1.85 -0.52 -6.97
N GLU A 35 -3.00 -0.69 -6.32
CA GLU A 35 -3.33 -0.03 -5.06
C GLU A 35 -3.52 -1.07 -3.95
N CYS A 36 -3.20 -0.68 -2.72
CA CYS A 36 -3.35 -1.56 -1.58
C CYS A 36 -4.82 -1.87 -1.28
N ILE A 37 -5.13 -3.14 -1.00
CA ILE A 37 -6.44 -3.54 -0.48
C ILE A 37 -6.42 -3.33 1.04
N CYS A 38 -6.72 -2.10 1.45
CA CYS A 38 -6.56 -1.66 2.84
C CYS A 38 -7.48 -2.39 3.82
N GLN A 39 -6.89 -2.75 4.96
CA GLN A 39 -7.52 -3.31 6.15
C GLN A 39 -7.41 -2.30 7.31
N HIS A 40 -7.69 -2.72 8.55
CA HIS A 40 -7.44 -1.92 9.75
C HIS A 40 -8.14 -0.53 9.75
N ASN A 41 -9.29 -0.42 9.09
CA ASN A 41 -10.07 0.81 8.91
C ASN A 41 -9.28 1.97 8.27
N THR A 42 -8.34 1.64 7.38
CA THR A 42 -7.56 2.61 6.61
C THR A 42 -8.01 2.68 5.14
N TYR A 43 -7.67 3.77 4.45
CA TYR A 43 -7.98 3.97 3.04
C TYR A 43 -6.88 4.77 2.31
N GLY A 44 -7.05 4.88 0.99
CA GLY A 44 -6.09 5.49 0.06
C GLY A 44 -5.19 4.45 -0.60
N PRO A 45 -4.39 4.84 -1.61
CA PRO A 45 -3.59 3.91 -2.43
C PRO A 45 -2.53 3.16 -1.62
N GLN A 46 -2.10 3.72 -0.49
CA GLN A 46 -1.08 3.18 0.42
C GLN A 46 -1.60 2.98 1.85
N CYS A 47 -2.91 3.09 2.08
CA CYS A 47 -3.50 2.98 3.42
C CYS A 47 -2.98 4.02 4.43
N ALA A 48 -2.69 5.23 3.94
CA ALA A 48 -2.04 6.30 4.69
C ALA A 48 -3.03 7.19 5.48
N SER A 49 -4.30 6.83 5.54
CA SER A 49 -5.35 7.61 6.20
C SER A 49 -6.43 6.72 6.80
N CYS A 50 -7.08 7.17 7.86
CA CYS A 50 -8.18 6.45 8.52
C CYS A 50 -9.53 6.76 7.85
N LEU A 51 -10.36 5.74 7.67
CA LEU A 51 -11.70 5.89 7.10
C LEU A 51 -12.52 6.97 7.85
N PRO A 52 -13.42 7.68 7.15
CA PRO A 52 -14.37 8.56 7.80
C PRO A 52 -15.16 7.80 8.88
N GLY A 53 -15.19 8.34 10.10
CA GLY A 53 -15.79 7.68 11.27
C GLY A 53 -14.80 6.95 12.18
N PHE A 54 -13.57 6.68 11.72
CA PHE A 54 -12.53 5.98 12.48
C PHE A 54 -11.32 6.88 12.82
N GLN A 55 -11.59 8.09 13.31
CA GLN A 55 -10.60 9.14 13.52
C GLN A 55 -10.43 9.53 15.00
N GLN A 56 -10.84 8.68 15.94
CA GLN A 56 -10.68 8.88 17.39
C GLN A 56 -9.21 9.02 17.80
N LYS A 57 -8.31 8.38 17.04
CA LYS A 57 -6.87 8.48 17.24
C LYS A 57 -6.14 8.79 15.94
N LYS A 58 -5.01 9.49 16.05
CA LYS A 58 -4.15 9.81 14.91
C LYS A 58 -3.64 8.53 14.24
N TRP A 59 -3.73 8.50 12.91
CA TRP A 59 -3.21 7.42 12.07
C TRP A 59 -1.73 7.12 12.35
N ARG A 60 -1.36 5.83 12.33
CA ARG A 60 0.01 5.33 12.48
C ARG A 60 0.20 4.07 11.64
N GLN A 61 1.42 3.85 11.15
CA GLN A 61 1.77 2.61 10.45
C GLN A 61 1.60 1.38 11.35
N SER A 62 1.19 0.28 10.74
CA SER A 62 1.18 -1.04 11.38
C SER A 62 2.52 -1.73 11.11
N THR A 63 3.11 -2.28 12.16
CA THR A 63 4.39 -3.01 12.10
C THR A 63 4.18 -4.45 12.56
N ALA A 64 5.13 -5.34 12.27
CA ALA A 64 5.04 -6.74 12.68
C ALA A 64 4.82 -6.92 14.20
N PHE A 65 5.39 -6.03 15.02
CA PHE A 65 5.31 -6.09 16.48
C PHE A 65 4.21 -5.21 17.08
N ARG A 66 3.75 -4.20 16.34
CA ARG A 66 2.73 -3.26 16.80
C ARG A 66 1.71 -3.03 15.70
N LYS A 67 0.59 -3.74 15.80
CA LYS A 67 -0.56 -3.55 14.92
C LYS A 67 -1.26 -2.25 15.27
N PHE A 68 -1.71 -1.53 14.25
CA PHE A 68 -2.52 -0.33 14.40
C PHE A 68 -3.76 -0.44 13.54
N THR A 69 -4.90 -0.18 14.17
CA THR A 69 -6.23 -0.12 13.54
C THR A 69 -6.86 1.21 13.88
N CYS A 70 -7.40 1.90 12.89
CA CYS A 70 -8.14 3.14 13.08
C CYS A 70 -9.47 2.84 13.82
N GLU A 71 -9.84 3.74 14.74
CA GLU A 71 -10.99 3.64 15.65
C GLU A 71 -11.76 4.95 15.61
#